data_AF-A0A671ESE9-F1
#
_entry.id   AF-A0A671ESE9-F1
#
_cell.length_a   1.000
_cell.length_b   1.000
_cell.length_c   1.000
_cell.angle_alpha   90.00
_cell.angle_beta   90.00
_cell.angle_gamma   90.00
#
_symmetry.space_group_name_H-M   'P 1'
#
loop_
_entity.id
_entity.type
_entity.pdbx_description
1 polymer ?
#
loop_
_entity_poly.entity_id
_entity_poly.type
_entity_poly.pdbx_seq_one_letter_code
_entity_poly.pdbx_strand_id
1 'polypeptide(L)'
;MLKREGKARPYTKALDGGWGWMIVFHFFLVNVFVMGMFKTFAIFFVVFQEEFEGTSEQTGWIGSIMTSLSYSAGPLVAVISDIYGEKTASILGALLITGGYLISSWATSIPFLCVTMGFLPGLGSALVYQAAVVVMSKYFKKRLALCTAIARSGVGLTFLLAPFTKAMIDLYDWTGITESVSQLISGWVADQNWIRKYHYQQSYLILCGITNLLAPLATTFPLLMTYIVFFAIFSGGYLALIISVLVDLSGHSIVHQFLGLAGFFTGIAVLSGPPIAGWLYDYTQTYTGSFYLSGTCYLVSAVSLFFVPLAERWKKSLTR
;
A
#
# COMPACT_ATOMS: atom_id res chain seq x y z
N MET A 1 -38.69 6.05 11.32
CA MET A 1 -38.17 5.48 12.58
C MET A 1 -37.11 4.44 12.26
N LEU A 2 -35.83 4.82 12.29
CA LEU A 2 -34.72 3.87 12.39
C LEU A 2 -33.80 4.42 13.48
N LYS A 3 -33.98 3.88 14.67
CA LYS A 3 -33.24 4.20 15.89
C LYS A 3 -31.79 3.75 15.71
N ARG A 4 -30.92 4.62 15.19
CA ARG A 4 -29.46 4.44 15.25
C ARG A 4 -28.99 4.82 16.66
N GLU A 5 -29.32 3.99 17.65
CA GLU A 5 -28.68 4.00 18.96
C GLU A 5 -27.88 2.72 19.14
N GLY A 6 -26.69 2.72 18.55
CA GLY A 6 -25.56 1.92 19.01
C GLY A 6 -24.46 2.91 19.39
N LYS A 7 -24.48 3.40 20.64
CA LYS A 7 -23.39 4.21 21.19
C LYS A 7 -22.08 3.45 20.97
N ALA A 8 -21.25 3.93 20.05
CA ALA A 8 -19.86 3.52 19.97
C ALA A 8 -19.26 3.72 21.37
N ARG A 9 -18.75 2.65 22.00
CA ARG A 9 -18.04 2.79 23.28
C ARG A 9 -16.93 3.81 23.04
N PRO A 10 -16.91 4.95 23.76
CA PRO A 10 -15.84 5.89 23.60
C PRO A 10 -14.60 5.20 24.18
N TYR A 11 -13.70 4.72 23.31
CA TYR A 11 -12.35 4.37 23.74
C TYR A 11 -11.70 5.67 24.19
N THR A 12 -11.77 5.95 25.50
CA THR A 12 -11.48 7.26 26.09
C THR A 12 -9.99 7.60 26.16
N LYS A 13 -9.09 6.69 25.76
CA LYS A 13 -7.67 7.00 25.60
C LYS A 13 -6.99 6.00 24.65
N ALA A 14 -6.16 6.49 23.74
CA ALA A 14 -5.32 5.63 22.93
C ALA A 14 -4.32 4.89 23.83
N LEU A 15 -4.21 3.59 23.63
CA LEU A 15 -3.30 2.72 24.34
C LEU A 15 -1.99 2.71 23.54
N ASP A 16 -1.15 3.73 23.76
CA ASP A 16 0.19 3.86 23.14
C ASP A 16 1.18 2.78 23.68
N GLY A 17 0.74 1.51 23.77
CA GLY A 17 1.45 0.36 24.32
C GLY A 17 0.56 -0.84 24.66
N GLY A 18 1.12 -1.84 25.33
CA GLY A 18 0.40 -3.04 25.78
C GLY A 18 -0.13 -3.91 24.63
N TRP A 19 -1.41 -4.30 24.69
CA TRP A 19 -2.10 -5.08 23.66
C TRP A 19 -2.09 -4.42 22.27
N GLY A 20 -1.83 -3.11 22.17
CA GLY A 20 -1.62 -2.45 20.88
C GLY A 20 -0.52 -3.10 20.04
N TRP A 21 0.55 -3.63 20.65
CA TRP A 21 1.62 -4.30 19.91
C TRP A 21 1.17 -5.58 19.20
N MET A 22 0.16 -6.29 19.72
CA MET A 22 -0.43 -7.44 19.02
C MET A 22 -1.21 -7.01 17.78
N ILE A 23 -1.79 -5.81 17.79
CA ILE A 23 -2.46 -5.24 16.61
C ILE A 23 -1.44 -4.85 15.55
N VAL A 24 -0.30 -4.27 15.96
CA VAL A 24 0.82 -3.99 15.05
C VAL A 24 1.35 -5.29 14.44
N PHE A 25 1.52 -6.34 15.25
CA PHE A 25 1.94 -7.65 14.76
C PHE A 25 0.90 -8.30 13.82
N HIS A 26 -0.39 -8.17 14.12
CA HIS A 26 -1.44 -8.60 13.18
C HIS A 26 -1.33 -7.85 11.85
N PHE A 27 -1.19 -6.52 11.89
CA PHE A 27 -1.07 -5.74 10.66
C PHE A 27 0.23 -6.04 9.91
N PHE A 28 1.32 -6.35 10.62
CA PHE A 28 2.55 -6.88 10.03
C PHE A 28 2.30 -8.16 9.26
N LEU A 29 1.65 -9.16 9.87
CA LEU A 29 1.30 -10.42 9.19
C LEU A 29 0.40 -10.17 7.98
N VAL A 30 -0.58 -9.27 8.09
CA VAL A 30 -1.43 -8.88 6.95
C VAL A 30 -0.59 -8.33 5.80
N ASN A 31 0.38 -7.45 6.05
CA ASN A 31 1.26 -6.94 5.00
C ASN A 31 2.12 -8.05 4.39
N VAL A 32 2.64 -8.96 5.23
CA VAL A 32 3.42 -10.10 4.79
C VAL A 32 2.60 -11.00 3.85
N PHE A 33 1.38 -11.38 4.24
CA PHE A 33 0.54 -12.26 3.42
C PHE A 33 0.00 -11.57 2.18
N VAL A 34 -0.52 -10.33 2.30
CA VAL A 34 -1.07 -9.57 1.15
C VAL A 34 -0.01 -9.32 0.08
N MET A 35 1.18 -8.87 0.46
CA MET A 35 2.25 -8.66 -0.51
C MET A 35 2.87 -9.97 -1.00
N GLY A 36 2.93 -10.99 -0.14
CA GLY A 36 3.34 -12.33 -0.52
C GLY A 36 2.46 -12.92 -1.62
N MET A 37 1.14 -12.72 -1.55
CA MET A 37 0.19 -13.16 -2.58
C MET A 37 0.49 -12.55 -3.95
N PHE A 38 0.78 -11.24 -4.03
CA PHE A 38 1.16 -10.60 -5.28
C PHE A 38 2.45 -11.18 -5.88
N LYS A 39 3.47 -11.42 -5.03
CA LYS A 39 4.73 -12.03 -5.48
C LYS A 39 4.52 -13.47 -5.95
N THR A 40 3.72 -14.25 -5.23
CA THR A 40 3.40 -15.63 -5.61
C THR A 40 2.69 -15.67 -6.97
N PHE A 41 1.71 -14.80 -7.22
CA PHE A 41 1.07 -14.70 -8.54
C PHE A 41 2.09 -14.40 -9.65
N ALA A 42 3.03 -13.48 -9.43
CA ALA A 42 4.05 -13.15 -10.42
C ALA A 42 4.94 -14.36 -10.78
N ILE A 43 5.20 -15.27 -9.82
CA ILE A 43 5.94 -16.52 -10.07
C ILE A 43 5.11 -17.49 -10.91
N PHE A 44 3.83 -17.67 -10.58
CA PHE A 44 2.94 -18.57 -11.31
C PHE A 44 2.45 -18.00 -12.64
N PHE A 45 2.76 -16.73 -12.94
CA PHE A 45 2.33 -16.06 -14.16
C PHE A 45 2.69 -16.83 -15.43
N VAL A 46 3.94 -17.26 -15.56
CA VAL A 46 4.42 -18.03 -16.72
C VAL A 46 3.80 -19.43 -16.74
N VAL A 47 3.66 -20.06 -15.58
CA VAL A 47 3.04 -21.39 -15.46
C VAL A 47 1.59 -21.37 -15.94
N PHE A 48 0.82 -20.34 -15.60
CA PHE A 48 -0.56 -20.20 -16.08
C PHE A 48 -0.64 -19.91 -17.59
N GLN A 49 0.35 -19.22 -18.16
CA GLN A 49 0.40 -19.04 -19.62
C GLN A 49 0.62 -20.36 -20.33
N GLU A 50 1.57 -21.17 -19.85
CA GLU A 50 1.91 -22.46 -20.44
C GLU A 50 0.78 -23.47 -20.30
N GLU A 51 0.17 -23.58 -19.11
CA GLU A 51 -0.89 -24.56 -18.84
C GLU A 51 -2.20 -24.27 -19.60
N PHE A 52 -2.60 -23.00 -19.69
CA PHE A 52 -3.86 -22.61 -20.33
C PHE A 52 -3.71 -22.11 -21.76
N GLU A 53 -2.50 -22.22 -22.34
CA GLU A 53 -2.13 -21.69 -23.67
C GLU A 53 -2.60 -20.23 -23.88
N GLY A 54 -2.53 -19.43 -22.80
CA GLY A 54 -3.07 -18.08 -22.73
C GLY A 54 -2.12 -17.01 -23.21
N THR A 55 -2.66 -15.89 -23.69
CA THR A 55 -1.83 -14.72 -24.01
C THR A 55 -1.33 -14.02 -22.74
N SER A 56 -0.18 -13.34 -22.84
CA SER A 56 0.35 -12.54 -21.73
C SER A 56 -0.61 -11.45 -21.24
N GLU A 57 -1.45 -10.94 -22.13
CA GLU A 57 -2.50 -9.99 -21.80
C GLU A 57 -3.59 -10.65 -20.94
N GLN A 58 -4.09 -11.82 -21.35
CA GLN A 58 -5.14 -12.54 -20.64
C GLN A 58 -4.72 -12.96 -19.22
N THR A 59 -3.52 -13.50 -19.06
CA THR A 59 -2.98 -13.82 -17.73
C THR A 59 -2.68 -12.56 -16.92
N GLY A 60 -2.26 -11.48 -17.59
CA GLY A 60 -2.00 -10.16 -16.98
C GLY A 60 -3.21 -9.59 -16.24
N TRP A 61 -4.41 -9.79 -16.79
CA TRP A 61 -5.65 -9.33 -16.16
C TRP A 61 -5.86 -9.88 -14.75
N ILE A 62 -5.41 -11.09 -14.43
CA ILE A 62 -5.55 -11.67 -13.09
C ILE A 62 -4.81 -10.80 -12.06
N GLY A 63 -3.54 -10.48 -12.33
CA GLY A 63 -2.71 -9.66 -11.46
C GLY A 63 -3.18 -8.21 -11.36
N SER A 64 -3.60 -7.63 -12.49
CA SER A 64 -4.15 -6.28 -12.55
C SER A 64 -5.46 -6.16 -11.76
N ILE A 65 -6.39 -7.11 -11.89
CA ILE A 65 -7.63 -7.15 -11.11
C ILE A 65 -7.30 -7.28 -9.61
N MET A 66 -6.42 -8.21 -9.26
CA MET A 66 -6.04 -8.48 -7.87
C MET A 66 -5.47 -7.22 -7.18
N THR A 67 -4.48 -6.59 -7.80
CA THR A 67 -3.82 -5.39 -7.27
C THR A 67 -4.76 -4.20 -7.23
N SER A 68 -5.53 -3.98 -8.31
CA SER A 68 -6.43 -2.84 -8.40
C SER A 68 -7.56 -2.91 -7.38
N LEU A 69 -8.19 -4.08 -7.18
CA LEU A 69 -9.23 -4.26 -6.17
C LEU A 69 -8.70 -4.11 -4.74
N SER A 70 -7.47 -4.55 -4.48
CA SER A 70 -6.84 -4.44 -3.16
C SER A 70 -6.74 -3.00 -2.66
N TYR A 71 -6.65 -2.04 -3.58
CA TYR A 71 -6.65 -0.61 -3.26
C TYR A 71 -8.02 0.05 -3.49
N SER A 72 -8.69 -0.25 -4.61
CA SER A 72 -9.88 0.48 -5.04
C SER A 72 -11.12 0.19 -4.21
N ALA A 73 -11.22 -0.99 -3.59
CA ALA A 73 -12.39 -1.39 -2.80
C ALA A 73 -12.54 -0.60 -1.48
N GLY A 74 -11.73 0.44 -1.25
CA GLY A 74 -11.72 1.19 0.01
C GLY A 74 -13.03 1.81 0.47
N PRO A 75 -13.84 2.45 -0.38
CA PRO A 75 -15.14 2.98 0.04
C PRO A 75 -16.10 1.85 0.48
N LEU A 76 -16.04 0.70 -0.21
CA LEU A 76 -16.83 -0.48 0.14
C LEU A 76 -16.40 -1.05 1.49
N VAL A 77 -15.08 -1.13 1.75
CA VAL A 77 -14.56 -1.57 3.04
C VAL A 77 -14.96 -0.61 4.17
N ALA A 78 -14.93 0.70 3.92
CA ALA A 78 -15.37 1.71 4.89
C ALA A 78 -16.84 1.51 5.28
N VAL A 79 -17.73 1.28 4.30
CA VAL A 79 -19.16 1.01 4.54
C VAL A 79 -19.36 -0.29 5.33
N ILE A 80 -18.68 -1.37 4.93
CA ILE A 80 -18.79 -2.67 5.63
C ILE A 80 -18.30 -2.54 7.07
N SER A 81 -17.19 -1.83 7.28
CA SER A 81 -16.62 -1.60 8.61
C SER A 81 -17.54 -0.75 9.49
N ASP A 82 -18.22 0.25 8.91
CA ASP A 82 -19.20 1.08 9.64
C ASP A 82 -20.44 0.29 10.07
N ILE A 83 -20.88 -0.69 9.27
CA ILE A 83 -22.10 -1.47 9.54
C ILE A 83 -21.81 -2.67 10.46
N TYR A 84 -20.77 -3.46 10.15
CA TYR A 84 -20.49 -4.75 10.79
C TYR A 84 -19.30 -4.74 11.74
N GLY A 85 -18.54 -3.64 11.80
CA GLY A 85 -17.32 -3.49 12.58
C GLY A 85 -16.07 -4.06 11.90
N GLU A 86 -14.89 -3.62 12.34
CA GLU A 86 -13.61 -3.92 11.68
C GLU A 86 -13.18 -5.38 11.84
N LYS A 87 -13.51 -6.01 12.97
CA LYS A 87 -13.18 -7.43 13.21
C LYS A 87 -13.88 -8.34 12.21
N THR A 88 -15.17 -8.10 11.99
CA THR A 88 -15.99 -8.88 11.05
C THR A 88 -15.48 -8.68 9.63
N ALA A 89 -15.15 -7.45 9.25
CA ALA A 89 -14.57 -7.14 7.95
C ALA A 89 -13.25 -7.90 7.70
N SER A 90 -12.35 -7.95 8.70
CA SER A 90 -11.10 -8.70 8.60
C SER A 90 -11.32 -10.21 8.44
N ILE A 91 -12.25 -10.81 9.20
CA ILE A 91 -12.57 -12.25 9.08
C ILE A 91 -13.18 -12.56 7.70
N LEU A 92 -14.12 -11.74 7.23
CA LEU A 92 -14.70 -11.89 5.90
C LEU A 92 -13.64 -11.80 4.80
N GLY A 93 -12.71 -10.85 4.91
CA GLY A 93 -11.61 -10.71 3.95
C GLY A 93 -10.69 -11.94 3.92
N ALA A 94 -10.34 -12.50 5.08
CA ALA A 94 -9.54 -13.72 5.15
C ALA A 94 -10.25 -14.95 4.55
N LEU A 95 -11.57 -15.06 4.76
CA LEU A 95 -12.39 -16.11 4.15
C LEU A 95 -12.46 -15.95 2.62
N LEU A 96 -12.60 -14.72 2.12
CA LEU A 96 -12.60 -14.46 0.68
C LEU A 96 -11.26 -14.81 0.02
N ILE A 97 -10.14 -14.44 0.65
CA ILE A 97 -8.80 -14.82 0.18
C ILE A 97 -8.68 -16.35 0.14
N THR A 98 -8.92 -17.01 1.28
CA THR A 98 -8.74 -18.46 1.41
C THR A 98 -9.67 -19.23 0.46
N GLY A 99 -10.94 -18.81 0.39
CA GLY A 99 -11.91 -19.39 -0.54
C GLY A 99 -11.52 -19.19 -2.00
N GLY A 100 -11.03 -17.99 -2.37
CA GLY A 100 -10.54 -17.71 -3.73
C GLY A 100 -9.42 -18.67 -4.15
N TYR A 101 -8.39 -18.83 -3.33
CA TYR A 101 -7.29 -19.76 -3.63
C TYR A 101 -7.73 -21.22 -3.63
N LEU A 102 -8.60 -21.65 -2.71
CA LEU A 102 -9.12 -23.02 -2.71
C LEU A 102 -9.92 -23.31 -3.97
N ILE A 103 -10.82 -22.41 -4.37
CA ILE A 103 -11.64 -22.57 -5.58
C ILE A 103 -10.75 -22.58 -6.84
N SER A 104 -9.64 -21.84 -6.82
CA SER A 104 -8.68 -21.79 -7.93
C SER A 104 -8.00 -23.14 -8.22
N SER A 105 -8.01 -24.08 -7.27
CA SER A 105 -7.48 -25.44 -7.51
C SER A 105 -8.26 -26.25 -8.55
N TRP A 106 -9.52 -25.87 -8.83
CA TRP A 106 -10.37 -26.47 -9.86
C TRP A 106 -10.44 -25.62 -11.13
N ALA A 107 -9.48 -24.71 -11.33
CA ALA A 107 -9.51 -23.81 -12.48
C ALA A 107 -9.35 -24.56 -13.80
N THR A 108 -10.28 -24.30 -14.73
CA THR A 108 -10.29 -24.87 -16.09
C THR A 108 -10.05 -23.82 -17.16
N SER A 109 -9.95 -22.53 -16.81
CA SER A 109 -9.76 -21.44 -17.76
C SER A 109 -9.21 -20.15 -17.11
N ILE A 110 -8.63 -19.27 -17.91
CA ILE A 110 -8.09 -17.97 -17.45
C ILE A 110 -9.18 -17.04 -16.90
N PRO A 111 -10.37 -16.89 -17.54
CA PRO A 111 -11.44 -16.08 -16.95
C PRO A 111 -11.90 -16.59 -15.58
N PHE A 112 -11.85 -17.91 -15.35
CA PHE A 112 -12.12 -18.48 -14.04
C PHE A 112 -11.08 -18.01 -13.01
N LEU A 113 -9.79 -18.05 -13.35
CA LEU A 113 -8.71 -17.53 -12.50
C LEU A 113 -8.81 -16.01 -12.26
N CYS A 114 -9.29 -15.23 -13.22
CA CYS A 114 -9.55 -13.80 -13.02
C CYS A 114 -10.55 -13.55 -11.89
N VAL A 115 -11.54 -14.42 -11.72
CA VAL A 115 -12.51 -14.33 -10.62
C VAL A 115 -11.92 -14.89 -9.32
N THR A 116 -11.31 -16.08 -9.39
CA THR A 116 -10.93 -16.83 -8.18
C THR A 116 -9.60 -16.41 -7.57
N MET A 117 -8.61 -16.04 -8.40
CA MET A 117 -7.31 -15.52 -7.96
C MET A 117 -7.22 -13.98 -8.06
N GLY A 118 -7.99 -13.36 -8.97
CA GLY A 118 -8.02 -11.92 -9.12
C GLY A 118 -9.02 -11.25 -8.18
N PHE A 119 -10.31 -11.43 -8.47
CA PHE A 119 -11.39 -10.68 -7.82
C PHE A 119 -11.55 -11.03 -6.33
N LEU A 120 -11.67 -12.31 -5.98
CA LEU A 120 -11.91 -12.75 -4.60
C LEU A 120 -10.74 -12.35 -3.66
N PRO A 121 -9.47 -12.65 -3.96
CA PRO A 121 -8.36 -12.28 -3.10
C PRO A 121 -8.07 -10.77 -3.13
N GLY A 122 -8.33 -10.08 -4.24
CA GLY A 122 -8.21 -8.62 -4.31
C GLY A 122 -9.18 -7.91 -3.36
N LEU A 123 -10.47 -8.28 -3.39
CA LEU A 123 -11.46 -7.74 -2.47
C LEU A 123 -11.17 -8.13 -1.01
N GLY A 124 -10.80 -9.37 -0.77
CA GLY A 124 -10.44 -9.86 0.56
C GLY A 124 -9.22 -9.13 1.13
N SER A 125 -8.19 -8.88 0.31
CA SER A 125 -6.99 -8.13 0.71
C SER A 125 -7.32 -6.69 1.10
N ALA A 126 -8.21 -6.03 0.36
CA ALA A 126 -8.67 -4.68 0.72
C ALA A 126 -9.35 -4.66 2.10
N LEU A 127 -10.23 -5.63 2.37
CA LEU A 127 -10.95 -5.76 3.65
C LEU A 127 -9.98 -5.97 4.82
N VAL A 128 -9.07 -6.95 4.69
CA VAL A 128 -8.12 -7.27 5.76
C VAL A 128 -7.15 -6.10 5.99
N TYR A 129 -6.61 -5.51 4.93
CA TYR A 129 -5.65 -4.41 5.02
C TYR A 129 -6.26 -3.17 5.68
N GLN A 130 -7.41 -2.69 5.20
CA GLN A 130 -8.00 -1.47 5.75
C GLN A 130 -8.53 -1.66 7.17
N ALA A 131 -9.12 -2.82 7.48
CA ALA A 131 -9.52 -3.13 8.85
C ALA A 131 -8.33 -3.07 9.81
N ALA A 132 -7.19 -3.65 9.43
CA ALA A 132 -5.97 -3.63 10.23
C ALA A 132 -5.41 -2.20 10.43
N VAL A 133 -5.37 -1.38 9.36
CA VAL A 133 -4.95 0.03 9.44
C VAL A 133 -5.84 0.83 10.40
N VAL A 134 -7.16 0.71 10.25
CA VAL A 134 -8.12 1.45 11.07
C VAL A 134 -7.99 1.07 12.53
N VAL A 135 -7.93 -0.23 12.85
CA VAL A 135 -7.76 -0.70 14.23
C VAL A 135 -6.43 -0.22 14.82
N MET A 136 -5.33 -0.24 14.08
CA MET A 136 -4.04 0.31 14.53
C MET A 136 -4.14 1.81 14.84
N SER A 137 -4.78 2.60 13.95
CA SER A 137 -4.94 4.05 14.14
C SER A 137 -5.82 4.43 15.34
N LYS A 138 -6.66 3.51 15.83
CA LYS A 138 -7.46 3.69 17.05
C LYS A 138 -6.64 3.45 18.32
N TYR A 139 -5.66 2.55 18.27
CA TYR A 139 -4.86 2.17 19.43
C TYR A 139 -3.67 3.11 19.65
N PHE A 140 -3.00 3.56 18.59
CA PHE A 140 -1.81 4.42 18.69
C PHE A 140 -2.08 5.84 18.20
N LYS A 141 -1.58 6.82 18.96
CA LYS A 141 -1.57 8.24 18.58
C LYS A 141 -0.17 8.80 18.59
N LYS A 142 0.56 8.61 19.69
CA LYS A 142 1.87 9.22 19.89
C LYS A 142 2.97 8.54 19.06
N ARG A 143 2.86 7.22 18.87
CA ARG A 143 3.86 6.40 18.17
C ARG A 143 3.34 5.80 16.85
N LEU A 144 2.38 6.49 16.24
CA LEU A 144 1.66 5.94 15.10
C LEU A 144 2.55 5.78 13.86
N ALA A 145 3.55 6.65 13.66
CA ALA A 145 4.46 6.53 12.52
C ALA A 145 5.35 5.30 12.67
N LEU A 146 5.91 5.06 13.86
CA LEU A 146 6.69 3.86 14.15
C LEU A 146 5.86 2.58 14.08
N CYS A 147 4.63 2.58 14.61
CA CYS A 147 3.73 1.43 14.49
C CYS A 147 3.39 1.12 13.04
N THR A 148 3.14 2.15 12.22
CA THR A 148 2.90 2.00 10.78
C THR A 148 4.14 1.45 10.09
N ALA A 149 5.33 2.00 10.40
CA ALA A 149 6.59 1.54 9.84
C ALA A 149 6.88 0.08 10.17
N ILE A 150 6.69 -0.35 11.42
CA ILE A 150 6.86 -1.74 11.83
C ILE A 150 5.86 -2.63 11.10
N ALA A 151 4.59 -2.26 11.03
CA ALA A 151 3.62 -3.08 10.32
C ALA A 151 3.91 -3.19 8.81
N ARG A 152 4.38 -2.10 8.19
CA ARG A 152 4.71 -2.07 6.76
C ARG A 152 6.04 -2.75 6.43
N SER A 153 7.00 -2.82 7.36
CA SER A 153 8.29 -3.48 7.11
C SER A 153 8.15 -4.99 6.84
N GLY A 154 6.98 -5.57 7.12
CA GLY A 154 6.61 -6.93 6.74
C GLY A 154 6.65 -7.18 5.23
N VAL A 155 6.48 -6.14 4.39
CA VAL A 155 6.63 -6.27 2.94
C VAL A 155 8.01 -6.80 2.56
N GLY A 156 9.08 -6.30 3.18
CA GLY A 156 10.44 -6.79 2.97
C GLY A 156 10.72 -8.16 3.58
N LEU A 157 9.81 -8.75 4.36
CA LEU A 157 9.94 -10.11 4.92
C LEU A 157 9.18 -11.17 4.09
N THR A 158 8.41 -10.75 3.09
CA THR A 158 7.65 -11.64 2.20
C THR A 158 8.51 -12.62 1.41
N PHE A 159 9.80 -12.31 1.22
CA PHE A 159 10.75 -13.22 0.57
C PHE A 159 10.97 -14.53 1.33
N LEU A 160 10.62 -14.62 2.62
CA LEU A 160 10.83 -15.81 3.45
C LEU A 160 9.73 -16.88 3.33
N LEU A 161 8.54 -16.55 2.81
CA LEU A 161 7.36 -17.44 2.86
C LEU A 161 7.26 -18.47 1.72
N ALA A 162 8.09 -18.38 0.69
CA ALA A 162 8.11 -19.33 -0.42
C ALA A 162 9.44 -20.11 -0.38
N PRO A 163 9.54 -21.23 0.37
CA PRO A 163 10.75 -22.02 0.34
C PRO A 163 10.90 -22.57 -1.09
N PHE A 164 12.10 -22.44 -1.68
CA PHE A 164 12.52 -23.15 -2.91
C PHE A 164 12.23 -22.51 -4.29
N THR A 165 12.49 -21.21 -4.48
CA THR A 165 13.26 -20.81 -5.69
C THR A 165 14.70 -20.73 -5.24
N LYS A 166 15.30 -21.91 -5.16
CA LYS A 166 16.62 -22.16 -4.58
C LYS A 166 17.62 -21.09 -4.97
N ALA A 167 18.23 -20.58 -3.91
CA ALA A 167 19.64 -20.27 -3.79
C ALA A 167 20.28 -19.68 -5.04
N MET A 168 20.76 -18.45 -4.91
CA MET A 168 21.76 -17.95 -5.86
C MET A 168 21.17 -17.61 -7.23
N ILE A 169 20.23 -16.66 -7.26
CA ILE A 169 20.60 -15.48 -8.04
C ILE A 169 20.75 -14.31 -7.04
N ASP A 170 21.26 -14.61 -5.84
CA ASP A 170 22.62 -14.25 -5.40
C ASP A 170 22.61 -12.89 -4.72
N LEU A 171 22.32 -12.83 -3.42
CA LEU A 171 22.34 -11.59 -2.61
C LEU A 171 21.31 -10.50 -3.00
N TYR A 172 20.62 -10.54 -4.14
CA TYR A 172 20.05 -9.35 -4.81
C TYR A 172 18.73 -8.70 -4.32
N ASP A 173 17.93 -9.23 -3.38
CA ASP A 173 16.74 -8.50 -2.85
C ASP A 173 17.10 -7.47 -1.75
N TRP A 174 18.24 -6.79 -1.93
CA TRP A 174 18.67 -5.67 -1.08
C TRP A 174 17.66 -4.53 -1.07
N THR A 175 16.86 -4.42 -2.12
CA THR A 175 15.87 -3.36 -2.32
C THR A 175 14.76 -3.46 -1.29
N GLY A 176 14.19 -4.65 -1.09
CA GLY A 176 13.16 -4.86 -0.07
C GLY A 176 13.70 -4.68 1.34
N ILE A 177 14.95 -5.10 1.60
CA ILE A 177 15.61 -4.92 2.90
C ILE A 177 15.85 -3.43 3.17
N THR A 178 16.39 -2.70 2.19
CA THR A 178 16.67 -1.27 2.29
C THR A 178 15.38 -0.48 2.49
N GLU A 179 14.31 -0.84 1.78
CA GLU A 179 13.00 -0.24 1.96
C GLU A 179 12.45 -0.48 3.37
N SER A 180 12.48 -1.71 3.87
CA SER A 180 12.03 -2.04 5.23
C SER A 180 12.83 -1.33 6.32
N VAL A 181 14.16 -1.26 6.18
CA VAL A 181 15.03 -0.53 7.11
C VAL A 181 14.71 0.97 7.06
N SER A 182 14.55 1.54 5.87
CA SER A 182 14.17 2.94 5.70
C SER A 182 12.81 3.27 6.32
N GLN A 183 11.82 2.38 6.19
CA GLN A 183 10.52 2.54 6.83
C GLN A 183 10.66 2.67 8.35
N LEU A 184 11.39 1.74 8.98
CA LEU A 184 11.60 1.72 10.43
C LEU A 184 12.30 2.99 10.93
N ILE A 185 13.39 3.40 10.27
CA ILE A 185 14.14 4.61 10.62
C ILE A 185 13.24 5.84 10.46
N SER A 186 12.55 5.97 9.34
CA SER A 186 11.70 7.13 9.04
C SER A 186 10.52 7.24 10.00
N GLY A 187 9.88 6.11 10.34
CA GLY A 187 8.81 6.06 11.33
C GLY A 187 9.28 6.47 12.72
N TRP A 188 10.46 6.00 13.15
CA TRP A 188 11.05 6.40 14.42
C TRP A 188 11.43 7.89 14.46
N VAL A 189 12.03 8.42 13.39
CA VAL A 189 12.40 9.85 13.27
C VAL A 189 11.16 10.74 13.33
N ALA A 190 10.09 10.38 12.61
CA ALA A 190 8.86 11.17 12.60
C ALA A 190 8.16 11.21 13.96
N ASP A 191 8.30 10.16 14.77
CA ASP A 191 7.74 10.11 16.13
C ASP A 191 8.57 10.91 17.17
N GLN A 192 9.81 11.34 16.85
CA GLN A 192 10.57 12.27 17.70
C GLN A 192 9.97 13.69 17.72
N ASN A 193 9.05 13.98 16.80
CA ASN A 193 8.27 15.22 16.74
C ASN A 193 9.11 16.51 16.68
N TRP A 194 10.34 16.45 16.12
CA TRP A 194 11.18 17.63 15.88
C TRP A 194 10.54 18.61 14.89
N ILE A 195 9.92 18.06 13.85
CA ILE A 195 9.19 18.77 12.80
C ILE A 195 7.84 18.07 12.61
N ARG A 196 6.82 18.77 12.10
CA ARG A 196 5.52 18.17 11.79
C ARG A 196 5.68 17.05 10.74
N LYS A 197 4.98 15.92 10.95
CA LYS A 197 5.10 14.71 10.12
C LYS A 197 4.89 14.94 8.62
N TYR A 198 3.98 15.86 8.24
CA TYR A 198 3.73 16.15 6.82
C TYR A 198 4.93 16.79 6.10
N HIS A 199 5.84 17.48 6.80
CA HIS A 199 7.07 18.00 6.19
C HIS A 199 8.04 16.86 5.82
N TYR A 200 8.16 15.84 6.68
CA TYR A 200 8.94 14.64 6.35
C TYR A 200 8.34 13.91 5.13
N GLN A 201 7.01 13.76 5.09
CA GLN A 201 6.33 13.18 3.93
C GLN A 201 6.55 14.02 2.66
N GLN A 202 6.48 15.34 2.76
CA GLN A 202 6.75 16.25 1.64
C GLN A 202 8.20 16.11 1.14
N SER A 203 9.19 16.06 2.03
CA SER A 203 10.59 15.86 1.63
C SER A 203 10.81 14.53 0.93
N TYR A 204 10.21 13.44 1.42
CA TYR A 204 10.31 12.13 0.75
C TYR A 204 9.66 12.16 -0.64
N LEU A 205 8.50 12.80 -0.81
CA LEU A 205 7.87 12.96 -2.13
C LEU A 205 8.76 13.73 -3.11
N ILE A 206 9.37 14.84 -2.67
CA ILE A 206 10.28 15.62 -3.51
C ILE A 206 11.51 14.79 -3.90
N LEU A 207 12.11 14.08 -2.93
CA LEU A 207 13.26 13.22 -3.18
C LEU A 207 12.92 12.05 -4.12
N CYS A 208 11.76 11.40 -3.95
CA CYS A 208 11.26 10.39 -4.89
C CYS A 208 11.09 10.95 -6.30
N GLY A 209 10.52 12.16 -6.42
CA GLY A 209 10.30 12.84 -7.69
C GLY A 209 11.62 13.13 -8.41
N ILE A 210 12.57 13.78 -7.73
CA ILE A 210 13.90 14.07 -8.27
C ILE A 210 14.63 12.78 -8.67
N THR A 211 14.59 11.76 -7.82
CA THR A 211 15.25 10.47 -8.09
C THR A 211 14.67 9.80 -9.35
N ASN A 212 13.35 9.83 -9.54
CA ASN A 212 12.70 9.32 -10.76
C ASN A 212 13.06 10.15 -12.00
N LEU A 213 13.12 11.48 -11.89
CA LEU A 213 13.53 12.33 -13.02
C LEU A 213 14.98 12.10 -13.44
N LEU A 214 15.84 11.69 -12.51
CA LEU A 214 17.24 11.36 -12.76
C LEU A 214 17.44 9.91 -13.23
N ALA A 215 16.42 9.04 -13.15
CA ALA A 215 16.51 7.63 -13.53
C ALA A 215 17.03 7.43 -14.98
N PRO A 216 16.61 8.21 -15.99
CA PRO A 216 17.11 8.05 -17.35
C PRO A 216 18.61 8.33 -17.54
N LEU A 217 19.26 9.03 -16.59
CA LEU A 217 20.71 9.24 -16.62
C LEU A 217 21.49 8.00 -16.16
N ALA A 218 20.83 7.05 -15.50
CA ALA A 218 21.45 5.83 -14.98
C ALA A 218 21.62 4.77 -16.08
N THR A 219 22.59 4.98 -16.98
CA THR A 219 22.86 4.09 -18.12
C THR A 219 23.83 2.96 -17.81
N THR A 220 24.53 3.02 -16.67
CA THR A 220 25.48 1.99 -16.24
C THR A 220 24.94 1.19 -15.08
N PHE A 221 25.36 -0.08 -14.97
CA PHE A 221 24.92 -0.96 -13.88
C PHE A 221 25.12 -0.38 -12.47
N PRO A 222 26.27 0.24 -12.13
CA PRO A 222 26.45 0.89 -10.83
C PRO A 222 25.51 2.07 -10.62
N LEU A 223 25.26 2.89 -11.65
CA LEU A 223 24.33 4.02 -11.55
C LEU A 223 22.89 3.52 -11.31
N LEU A 224 22.48 2.46 -12.01
CA LEU A 224 21.16 1.87 -11.83
C LEU A 224 21.00 1.30 -10.42
N MET A 225 22.04 0.63 -9.89
CA MET A 225 22.05 0.15 -8.51
C MET A 225 21.91 1.31 -7.51
N THR A 226 22.66 2.40 -7.69
CA THR A 226 22.54 3.57 -6.82
C THR A 226 21.14 4.18 -6.87
N TYR A 227 20.55 4.31 -8.06
CA TYR A 227 19.19 4.80 -8.24
C TYR A 227 18.18 3.96 -7.45
N ILE A 228 18.24 2.63 -7.58
CA ILE A 228 17.32 1.71 -6.91
C ILE A 228 17.43 1.84 -5.38
N VAL A 229 18.66 1.93 -4.84
CA VAL A 229 18.88 2.10 -3.40
C VAL A 229 18.29 3.42 -2.90
N PHE A 230 18.56 4.54 -3.57
CA PHE A 230 18.00 5.84 -3.19
C PHE A 230 16.47 5.85 -3.28
N PHE A 231 15.91 5.30 -4.37
CA PHE A 231 14.48 5.21 -4.54
C PHE A 231 13.82 4.33 -3.46
N ALA A 232 14.42 3.19 -3.11
CA ALA A 232 13.93 2.33 -2.03
C ALA A 232 13.94 3.05 -0.67
N ILE A 233 15.00 3.82 -0.37
CA ILE A 233 15.07 4.61 0.86
C ILE A 233 13.95 5.66 0.89
N PHE A 234 13.80 6.47 -0.17
CA PHE A 234 12.83 7.56 -0.18
C PHE A 234 11.38 7.06 -0.25
N SER A 235 11.12 6.02 -1.05
CA SER A 235 9.81 5.36 -1.14
C SER A 235 9.43 4.72 0.20
N GLY A 236 10.37 4.01 0.86
CA GLY A 236 10.16 3.44 2.19
C GLY A 236 9.79 4.51 3.22
N GLY A 237 10.51 5.64 3.25
CA GLY A 237 10.17 6.76 4.12
C GLY A 237 8.78 7.35 3.87
N TYR A 238 8.41 7.52 2.60
CA TYR A 238 7.07 7.94 2.20
C TYR A 238 5.98 6.97 2.69
N LEU A 239 6.14 5.66 2.44
CA LEU A 239 5.15 4.65 2.79
C LEU A 239 5.00 4.44 4.29
N ALA A 240 6.05 4.69 5.08
CA ALA A 240 5.99 4.67 6.55
C ALA A 240 5.11 5.79 7.12
N LEU A 241 5.11 6.96 6.48
CA LEU A 241 4.48 8.16 7.02
C LEU A 241 3.05 8.38 6.52
N ILE A 242 2.68 7.85 5.35
CA ILE A 242 1.39 8.12 4.69
C ILE A 242 0.17 7.95 5.61
N ILE A 243 0.09 6.85 6.36
CA ILE A 243 -1.03 6.59 7.28
C ILE A 243 -0.98 7.56 8.47
N SER A 244 0.20 7.78 9.05
CA SER A 244 0.35 8.65 10.22
C SER A 244 0.00 10.11 9.93
N VAL A 245 0.41 10.63 8.77
CA VAL A 245 0.08 11.98 8.32
C VAL A 245 -1.40 12.09 7.97
N LEU A 246 -1.97 11.07 7.30
CA LEU A 246 -3.40 11.05 7.02
C LEU A 246 -4.22 11.15 8.31
N VAL A 247 -3.87 10.37 9.34
CA VAL A 247 -4.54 10.38 10.64
C VAL A 247 -4.36 11.72 11.35
N ASP A 248 -3.17 12.31 11.31
CA ASP A 248 -2.90 13.62 11.91
C ASP A 248 -3.72 14.75 11.25
N LEU A 249 -3.95 14.67 9.93
CA LEU A 249 -4.72 15.66 9.17
C LEU A 249 -6.24 15.46 9.25
N SER A 250 -6.73 14.21 9.15
CA SER A 250 -8.16 13.90 9.14
C SER A 250 -8.78 13.84 10.54
N GLY A 251 -7.96 13.55 11.55
CA GLY A 251 -8.44 13.15 12.88
C GLY A 251 -9.02 11.75 12.90
N HIS A 252 -9.02 11.11 14.08
CA HIS A 252 -9.29 9.68 14.26
C HIS A 252 -10.70 9.20 13.90
N SER A 253 -11.70 10.09 13.87
CA SER A 253 -13.12 9.71 13.73
C SER A 253 -13.54 9.42 12.29
N ILE A 254 -12.78 9.89 11.30
CA ILE A 254 -13.11 9.81 9.87
C ILE A 254 -11.97 9.23 9.02
N VAL A 255 -10.96 8.64 9.67
CA VAL A 255 -9.77 8.06 9.00
C VAL A 255 -10.17 7.01 7.98
N HIS A 256 -11.13 6.13 8.31
CA HIS A 256 -11.56 5.05 7.43
C HIS A 256 -12.22 5.57 6.14
N GLN A 257 -12.96 6.68 6.21
CA GLN A 257 -13.57 7.30 5.04
C GLN A 257 -12.51 7.91 4.11
N PHE A 258 -11.54 8.64 4.67
CA PHE A 258 -10.45 9.21 3.88
C PHE A 258 -9.51 8.15 3.33
N LEU A 259 -9.19 7.12 4.12
CA LEU A 259 -8.39 5.99 3.68
C LEU A 259 -9.10 5.21 2.57
N GLY A 260 -10.41 5.03 2.69
CA GLY A 260 -11.24 4.40 1.68
C GLY A 260 -11.24 5.19 0.37
N LEU A 261 -11.45 6.50 0.44
CA LEU A 261 -11.44 7.39 -0.73
C LEU A 261 -10.05 7.48 -1.38
N ALA A 262 -8.99 7.63 -0.58
CA ALA A 262 -7.60 7.62 -1.08
C ALA A 262 -7.24 6.29 -1.72
N GLY A 263 -7.69 5.17 -1.13
CA GLY A 263 -7.56 3.83 -1.70
C GLY A 263 -8.25 3.70 -3.05
N PHE A 264 -9.48 4.23 -3.20
CA PHE A 264 -10.21 4.24 -4.47
C PHE A 264 -9.39 4.84 -5.61
N PHE A 265 -8.88 6.06 -5.43
CA PHE A 265 -8.04 6.71 -6.43
C PHE A 265 -6.69 6.01 -6.63
N THR A 266 -6.10 5.45 -5.56
CA THR A 266 -4.88 4.65 -5.66
C THR A 266 -5.11 3.43 -6.55
N GLY A 267 -6.24 2.74 -6.40
CA GLY A 267 -6.55 1.58 -7.24
C GLY A 267 -6.76 1.94 -8.71
N ILE A 268 -7.37 3.09 -9.01
CA ILE A 268 -7.46 3.60 -10.40
C ILE A 268 -6.05 3.91 -10.95
N ALA A 269 -5.20 4.56 -10.16
CA ALA A 269 -3.83 4.88 -10.56
C ALA A 269 -2.99 3.62 -10.80
N VAL A 270 -3.12 2.60 -9.94
CA VAL A 270 -2.44 1.30 -10.10
C VAL A 270 -2.95 0.55 -11.32
N LEU A 271 -4.25 0.58 -11.61
CA LEU A 271 -4.83 -0.07 -12.79
C LEU A 271 -4.37 0.60 -14.10
N SER A 272 -4.36 1.93 -14.12
CA SER A 272 -4.03 2.73 -15.31
C SER A 272 -2.52 2.91 -15.52
N GLY A 273 -1.71 2.75 -14.48
CA GLY A 273 -0.26 2.94 -14.52
C GLY A 273 0.44 2.07 -15.58
N PRO A 274 0.32 0.73 -15.53
CA PRO A 274 0.97 -0.15 -16.51
C PRO A 274 0.51 0.09 -17.95
N PRO A 275 -0.80 0.24 -18.26
CA PRO A 275 -1.24 0.61 -19.61
C PRO A 275 -0.68 1.96 -20.10
N ILE A 276 -0.65 3.00 -19.26
CA ILE A 276 -0.08 4.30 -19.63
C ILE A 276 1.42 4.17 -19.87
N ALA A 277 2.14 3.42 -19.03
CA ALA A 277 3.56 3.18 -19.19
C ALA A 277 3.88 2.36 -20.46
N GLY A 278 3.04 1.37 -20.80
CA GLY A 278 3.14 0.59 -22.04
C GLY A 278 2.90 1.45 -23.26
N TRP A 279 1.82 2.24 -23.27
CA TRP A 279 1.54 3.18 -24.37
C TRP A 279 2.66 4.21 -24.58
N LEU A 280 3.23 4.71 -23.49
CA LEU A 280 4.34 5.66 -23.55
C LEU A 280 5.63 5.00 -24.05
N TYR A 281 5.86 3.74 -23.71
CA TYR A 281 6.93 2.92 -24.27
C TYR A 281 6.72 2.69 -25.77
N ASP A 282 5.51 2.36 -26.21
CA ASP A 282 5.21 2.14 -27.64
C ASP A 282 5.46 3.41 -28.47
N TYR A 283 5.13 4.60 -27.93
CA TYR A 283 5.39 5.87 -28.60
C TYR A 283 6.86 6.29 -28.61
N THR A 284 7.55 6.16 -27.46
CA THR A 284 8.93 6.65 -27.30
C THR A 284 10.01 5.61 -27.55
N GLN A 285 9.62 4.34 -27.71
CA GLN A 285 10.49 3.16 -27.80
C GLN A 285 11.50 3.04 -26.64
N THR A 286 11.26 3.75 -25.52
CA THR A 286 12.13 3.82 -24.35
C THR A 286 11.28 3.97 -23.08
N TYR A 287 11.80 3.59 -21.91
CA TYR A 287 11.08 3.79 -20.63
C TYR A 287 11.25 5.19 -20.04
N THR A 288 12.03 6.05 -20.70
CA THR A 288 12.37 7.41 -20.25
C THR A 288 11.13 8.27 -19.98
N GLY A 289 10.13 8.20 -20.87
CA GLY A 289 8.87 8.92 -20.69
C GLY A 289 8.14 8.52 -19.41
N SER A 290 8.12 7.22 -19.09
CA SER A 290 7.43 6.68 -17.91
C SER A 290 8.07 7.15 -16.60
N PHE A 291 9.41 7.25 -16.58
CA PHE A 291 10.14 7.82 -15.43
C PHE A 291 9.89 9.32 -15.26
N TYR A 292 9.82 10.09 -16.35
CA TYR A 292 9.47 11.52 -16.27
C TYR A 292 8.04 11.74 -15.79
N LEU A 293 7.08 10.94 -16.28
CA LEU A 293 5.70 11.00 -15.82
C LEU A 293 5.61 10.66 -14.32
N SER A 294 6.24 9.57 -13.88
CA SER A 294 6.30 9.18 -12.46
C SER A 294 6.90 10.30 -11.60
N GLY A 295 8.06 10.84 -11.98
CA GLY A 295 8.77 11.89 -11.25
C GLY A 295 7.96 13.17 -11.12
N THR A 296 7.31 13.62 -12.19
CA THR A 296 6.44 14.80 -12.16
C THR A 296 5.20 14.59 -11.29
N CYS A 297 4.57 13.42 -11.33
CA CYS A 297 3.45 13.08 -10.43
C CYS A 297 3.84 13.15 -8.95
N TYR A 298 5.03 12.67 -8.57
CA TYR A 298 5.54 12.80 -7.19
C TYR A 298 5.73 14.26 -6.78
N LEU A 299 6.29 15.10 -7.67
CA LEU A 299 6.49 16.52 -7.39
C LEU A 299 5.16 17.27 -7.27
N VAL A 300 4.19 17.01 -8.16
CA VAL A 300 2.84 17.59 -8.08
C VAL A 300 2.15 17.17 -6.77
N SER A 301 2.30 15.91 -6.37
CA SER A 301 1.79 15.42 -5.09
C SER A 301 2.42 16.17 -3.90
N ALA A 302 3.73 16.45 -3.94
CA ALA A 302 4.40 17.24 -2.91
C ALA A 302 3.87 18.68 -2.81
N VAL A 303 3.51 19.29 -3.94
CA VAL A 303 2.92 20.65 -3.99
C VAL A 303 1.60 20.71 -3.19
N SER A 304 0.80 19.64 -3.21
CA SER A 304 -0.46 19.60 -2.46
C SER A 304 -0.27 19.80 -0.95
N LEU A 305 0.85 19.32 -0.38
CA LEU A 305 1.15 19.43 1.04
C LEU A 305 1.58 20.85 1.47
N PHE A 306 2.04 21.70 0.54
CA PHE A 306 2.31 23.11 0.83
C PHE A 306 1.05 23.92 1.15
N PHE A 307 -0.13 23.45 0.72
CA PHE A 307 -1.40 24.11 1.02
C PHE A 307 -1.95 23.78 2.41
N VAL A 308 -1.37 22.78 3.11
CA VAL A 308 -1.82 22.37 4.45
C VAL A 308 -1.72 23.52 5.48
N PRO A 309 -0.61 24.27 5.62
CA PRO A 309 -0.54 25.43 6.49
C PRO A 309 -1.59 26.51 6.19
N LEU A 310 -1.89 26.73 4.90
CA LEU A 310 -2.88 27.71 4.46
C LEU A 310 -4.28 27.27 4.89
N ALA A 311 -4.60 25.98 4.68
CA ALA A 311 -5.86 25.39 5.11
C ALA A 311 -6.03 25.43 6.65
N GLU A 312 -4.97 25.16 7.42
CA GLU A 312 -5.01 25.29 8.88
C GLU A 312 -5.27 26.73 9.33
N ARG A 313 -4.64 27.72 8.68
CA ARG A 313 -4.87 29.15 8.97
C ARG A 313 -6.32 29.54 8.67
N TRP A 314 -6.86 29.09 7.54
CA TRP A 314 -8.23 29.37 7.13
C TRP A 314 -9.27 28.73 8.05
N LYS A 315 -9.02 27.47 8.47
CA LYS A 315 -9.87 26.80 9.47
C LYS A 315 -9.90 27.58 10.79
N LYS A 316 -8.74 28.08 11.24
CA LYS A 316 -8.65 28.90 12.46
C LYS A 316 -9.37 30.24 12.33
N SER A 317 -9.43 30.85 11.15
CA SER A 317 -10.18 32.09 10.92
C SER A 317 -11.70 31.90 10.88
N LEU A 318 -12.18 30.71 10.52
CA LEU A 318 -13.61 30.37 10.55
C LEU A 318 -14.13 30.02 11.96
N THR A 319 -13.24 29.57 12.85
CA THR A 319 -13.57 29.23 14.24
C THR A 319 -13.31 30.36 15.23
N ARG A 320 -12.87 31.53 14.76
CA ARG A 320 -12.78 32.77 15.54
C ARG A 320 -14.01 33.61 15.28
#